data_AF-A0A850I5Q3-F1
#
_entry.id   AF-A0A850I5Q3-F1
#
_cell.length_a   1.000
_cell.length_b   1.000
_cell.length_c   1.000
_cell.angle_alpha   90.00
_cell.angle_beta   90.00
_cell.angle_gamma   90.00
#
_symmetry.space_group_name_H-M   'P 1'
#
loop_
_entity.id
_entity.type
_entity.pdbx_description
1 polymer ?
#
loop_
_entity_poly.entity_id
_entity_poly.type
_entity_poly.pdbx_seq_one_letter_code
_entity_poly.pdbx_strand_id
1 'polypeptide(L)'
;MTVNKGLLWFAIGAAALVSAGIFGWAQSGSAFKVCVPTEGAATTQHQEAIKALDAVADVGIKLSTTLVGLGAAILLGFKSGLTLTTPIRASILLATVCFLESALYAVLWRMRIAELWINDCLALVEEPRLQYRFMAHFGFFLAGLGFLAFLVVSAALTASKPAQGGES
;
A
#
# COMPACT_ATOMS: atom_id res chain seq x y z
N MET A 1 1.10 25.67 17.02
CA MET A 1 1.56 24.34 17.48
C MET A 1 2.72 23.89 16.61
N THR A 2 3.94 24.04 17.12
CA THR A 2 5.19 23.63 16.45
C THR A 2 5.38 22.13 16.65
N VAL A 3 5.10 21.33 15.62
CA VAL A 3 5.42 19.90 15.66
C VAL A 3 6.95 19.76 15.62
N ASN A 4 7.48 19.05 16.62
CA ASN A 4 8.91 18.83 16.78
C ASN A 4 9.45 18.03 15.58
N LYS A 5 10.47 18.55 14.88
CA LYS A 5 11.11 17.87 13.73
C LYS A 5 11.55 16.45 14.08
N GLY A 6 11.90 16.18 15.35
CA GLY A 6 12.21 14.84 15.84
C GLY A 6 11.06 13.84 15.70
N LEU A 7 9.81 14.27 15.86
CA LEU A 7 8.63 13.40 15.74
C LEU A 7 8.40 12.95 14.28
N LEU A 8 8.71 13.82 13.31
CA LEU A 8 8.62 13.51 11.87
C LEU A 8 9.60 12.39 11.50
N TRP A 9 10.87 12.54 11.89
CA TRP A 9 11.90 11.54 11.61
C TRP A 9 11.64 10.23 12.35
N PHE A 10 11.10 10.27 13.57
CA PHE A 10 10.67 9.08 14.29
C PHE A 10 9.56 8.33 13.56
N ALA A 11 8.54 9.03 13.05
CA ALA A 11 7.44 8.41 12.31
C ALA A 11 7.94 7.76 11.01
N ILE A 12 8.85 8.43 10.29
CA ILE A 12 9.49 7.89 9.08
C ILE A 12 10.33 6.66 9.41
N GLY A 13 11.16 6.74 10.45
CA GLY A 13 12.01 5.63 10.90
C GLY A 13 11.19 4.43 11.36
N ALA A 14 10.11 4.65 12.11
CA ALA A 14 9.19 3.60 12.53
C ALA A 14 8.45 2.97 11.34
N ALA A 15 7.97 3.76 10.38
CA ALA A 15 7.32 3.24 9.18
C ALA A 15 8.29 2.41 8.33
N ALA A 16 9.53 2.86 8.17
CA ALA A 16 10.58 2.13 7.47
C ALA A 16 10.95 0.82 8.18
N LEU A 17 11.04 0.82 9.52
CA LEU A 17 11.30 -0.38 10.32
C LEU A 17 10.13 -1.37 10.26
N VAL A 18 8.88 -0.89 10.31
CA VAL A 18 7.69 -1.73 10.17
C VAL A 18 7.61 -2.33 8.77
N SER A 19 7.86 -1.54 7.73
CA SER A 19 7.96 -2.03 6.34
C SER A 19 9.07 -3.10 6.23
N ALA A 20 10.28 -2.81 6.70
CA ALA A 20 11.41 -3.75 6.66
C ALA A 20 11.13 -5.03 7.46
N GLY A 21 10.44 -4.92 8.60
CA GLY A 21 9.99 -6.07 9.39
C GLY A 21 8.97 -6.92 8.65
N ILE A 22 7.98 -6.30 8.02
CA ILE A 22 6.96 -7.01 7.22
C ILE A 22 7.59 -7.65 5.98
N PHE A 23 8.52 -6.97 5.31
CA PHE A 23 9.26 -7.49 4.18
C PHE A 23 10.14 -8.68 4.58
N GLY A 24 10.89 -8.52 5.67
CA GLY A 24 11.72 -9.59 6.25
C GLY A 24 10.88 -10.81 6.62
N TRP A 25 9.70 -10.60 7.22
CA TRP A 25 8.79 -11.69 7.57
C TRP A 25 8.15 -12.37 6.34
N ALA A 26 7.77 -11.61 5.32
CA ALA A 26 7.30 -12.13 4.04
C ALA A 26 8.37 -12.97 3.31
N GLN A 27 9.65 -12.64 3.54
CA GLN A 27 10.83 -13.34 3.01
C GLN A 27 11.28 -14.52 3.88
N SER A 28 11.05 -14.50 5.20
CA SER A 28 11.54 -15.51 6.14
C SER A 28 10.65 -16.75 6.30
N GLY A 29 9.45 -16.77 5.72
CA GLY A 29 8.63 -17.97 5.65
C GLY A 29 9.37 -19.11 4.93
N SER A 30 9.13 -20.36 5.34
CA SER A 30 9.75 -21.59 4.82
C SER A 30 9.78 -21.69 3.29
N ALA A 31 10.70 -22.51 2.76
CA ALA A 31 10.80 -22.81 1.33
C ALA A 31 9.41 -23.07 0.74
N PHE A 32 9.10 -22.39 -0.37
CA PHE A 32 7.91 -22.67 -1.16
C PHE A 32 7.85 -24.19 -1.37
N LYS A 33 6.68 -24.82 -1.17
CA LYS A 33 6.53 -26.24 -1.50
C LYS A 33 7.05 -26.43 -2.94
N VAL A 34 7.93 -27.42 -3.11
CA VAL A 34 8.48 -27.73 -4.43
C VAL A 34 7.29 -28.08 -5.31
N CYS A 35 7.16 -27.38 -6.43
CA CYS A 35 6.16 -27.68 -7.44
C CYS A 35 6.43 -29.10 -7.95
N VAL A 36 5.60 -30.06 -7.52
CA VAL A 36 5.61 -31.42 -8.05
C VAL A 36 4.39 -31.53 -8.96
N PRO A 37 4.55 -31.68 -10.29
CA PRO A 37 3.46 -31.69 -11.27
C PRO A 37 2.35 -32.73 -11.03
N THR A 38 2.52 -33.63 -10.07
CA THR A 38 1.58 -34.68 -9.70
C THR A 38 0.58 -34.27 -8.61
N GLU A 39 0.81 -33.15 -7.90
CA GLU A 39 -0.08 -32.67 -6.83
C GLU A 39 -0.94 -31.48 -7.29
N GLY A 40 -2.15 -31.78 -7.77
CA GLY A 40 -3.20 -30.80 -7.96
C GLY A 40 -3.30 -30.29 -9.39
N ALA A 41 -4.01 -31.03 -10.23
CA ALA A 41 -4.47 -30.53 -11.52
C ALA A 41 -5.22 -29.21 -11.29
N ALA A 42 -4.80 -28.15 -12.00
CA ALA A 42 -5.45 -26.85 -11.96
C ALA A 42 -6.95 -27.02 -12.25
N THR A 43 -7.80 -26.75 -11.27
CA THR A 43 -9.24 -26.76 -11.54
C THR A 43 -9.64 -25.46 -12.23
N THR A 44 -10.72 -25.49 -13.01
CA THR A 44 -11.30 -24.29 -13.64
C THR A 44 -11.60 -23.20 -12.60
N GLN A 45 -11.99 -23.58 -11.39
CA GLN A 45 -12.24 -22.65 -10.28
C GLN A 45 -10.97 -21.89 -9.84
N HIS A 46 -9.81 -22.55 -9.84
CA HIS A 46 -8.55 -21.89 -9.49
C HIS A 46 -8.19 -20.82 -10.53
N GLN A 47 -8.38 -21.13 -11.81
CA GLN A 47 -8.11 -20.19 -12.90
C GLN A 47 -9.04 -18.97 -12.87
N GLU A 48 -10.33 -19.16 -12.59
CA GLU A 48 -11.28 -18.07 -12.45
C GLU A 48 -10.99 -17.20 -11.23
N ALA A 49 -10.71 -17.81 -10.08
CA ALA A 49 -10.33 -17.09 -8.87
C ALA A 49 -9.05 -16.27 -9.07
N ILE A 50 -8.02 -16.85 -9.69
CA ILE A 50 -6.77 -16.15 -9.99
C ILE A 50 -7.01 -14.98 -10.94
N LYS A 51 -7.83 -15.14 -12.00
CA LYS A 51 -8.18 -14.03 -12.89
C LYS A 51 -8.87 -12.89 -12.16
N ALA A 52 -9.82 -13.20 -11.28
CA ALA A 52 -10.52 -12.19 -10.49
C ALA A 52 -9.54 -11.47 -9.55
N LEU A 53 -8.70 -12.21 -8.82
CA LEU A 53 -7.69 -11.65 -7.92
C LEU A 53 -6.65 -10.82 -8.67
N ASP A 54 -6.24 -11.26 -9.86
CA ASP A 54 -5.31 -10.54 -10.72
C ASP A 54 -5.88 -9.21 -11.21
N ALA A 55 -7.15 -9.18 -11.61
CA ALA A 55 -7.83 -7.94 -11.98
C ALA A 55 -7.88 -6.95 -10.81
N VAL A 56 -8.15 -7.43 -9.59
CA VAL A 56 -8.15 -6.56 -8.40
C VAL A 56 -6.75 -6.06 -8.06
N ALA A 57 -5.72 -6.93 -8.14
CA ALA A 57 -4.34 -6.53 -7.95
C ALA A 57 -3.89 -5.49 -9.01
N ASP A 58 -4.35 -5.61 -10.25
CA ASP A 58 -4.07 -4.63 -11.32
C ASP A 58 -4.58 -3.24 -10.97
N VAL A 59 -5.84 -3.18 -10.56
CA VAL A 59 -6.51 -1.93 -10.16
C VAL A 59 -5.81 -1.37 -8.93
N GLY A 60 -5.48 -2.21 -7.95
CA GLY A 60 -4.74 -1.83 -6.76
C GLY A 60 -3.37 -1.22 -7.09
N ILE A 61 -2.61 -1.82 -8.01
CA ILE A 61 -1.32 -1.29 -8.47
C ILE A 61 -1.51 0.06 -9.16
N LYS A 62 -2.42 0.16 -10.14
CA LYS A 62 -2.66 1.40 -10.89
C LYS A 62 -3.08 2.56 -10.00
N LEU A 63 -3.99 2.29 -9.05
CA LEU A 63 -4.42 3.30 -8.07
C LEU A 63 -3.27 3.67 -7.14
N SER A 64 -2.53 2.69 -6.61
CA SER A 64 -1.40 2.94 -5.72
C SER A 64 -0.32 3.78 -6.39
N THR A 65 0.10 3.43 -7.61
CA THR A 65 1.14 4.19 -8.34
C THR A 65 0.68 5.60 -8.71
N THR A 66 -0.59 5.76 -9.09
CA THR A 66 -1.18 7.09 -9.33
C THR A 66 -1.16 7.95 -8.07
N LEU A 67 -1.55 7.38 -6.92
CA LEU A 67 -1.56 8.07 -5.63
C LEU A 67 -0.15 8.38 -5.12
N VAL A 68 0.82 7.51 -5.40
CA VAL A 68 2.24 7.78 -5.14
C VAL A 68 2.71 8.97 -5.98
N GLY A 69 2.41 8.98 -7.28
CA GLY A 69 2.73 10.10 -8.17
C GLY A 69 2.11 11.41 -7.71
N LEU A 70 0.85 11.38 -7.29
CA LEU A 70 0.14 12.53 -6.73
C LEU A 70 0.80 13.01 -5.42
N GLY A 71 1.09 12.09 -4.49
CA GLY A 71 1.74 12.40 -3.21
C GLY A 71 3.13 13.03 -3.42
N ALA A 72 3.94 12.46 -4.30
CA ALA A 72 5.25 13.00 -4.68
C ALA A 72 5.12 14.39 -5.31
N ALA A 73 4.17 14.59 -6.23
CA ALA A 73 3.95 15.89 -6.86
C ALA A 73 3.56 16.99 -5.86
N ILE A 74 2.74 16.64 -4.87
CA ILE A 74 2.35 17.56 -3.79
C ILE A 74 3.55 17.88 -2.88
N LEU A 75 4.35 16.88 -2.52
CA LEU A 75 5.53 17.05 -1.66
C LEU A 75 6.63 17.88 -2.33
N LEU A 76 6.80 17.74 -3.65
CA LEU A 76 7.75 18.53 -4.46
C LEU A 76 7.27 19.97 -4.71
N GLY A 77 6.04 20.31 -4.33
CA GLY A 77 5.54 21.67 -4.42
C GLY A 77 5.15 22.12 -5.83
N PHE A 78 4.85 21.18 -6.74
CA PHE A 78 4.41 21.52 -8.10
C PHE A 78 3.09 22.31 -8.15
N LYS A 79 2.35 22.38 -7.04
CA LYS A 79 1.16 23.20 -6.89
C LYS A 79 1.43 24.40 -5.98
N SER A 80 1.65 25.56 -6.59
CA SER A 80 1.75 26.85 -5.89
C SER A 80 0.43 27.17 -5.19
N GLY A 81 0.47 27.44 -3.88
CA GLY A 81 -0.69 27.87 -3.08
C GLY A 81 -1.09 26.94 -1.93
N LEU A 82 -0.50 25.74 -1.82
CA LEU A 82 -0.75 24.85 -0.68
C LEU A 82 0.30 25.09 0.42
N THR A 83 -0.05 25.81 1.48
CA THR A 83 0.79 25.93 2.69
C THR A 83 0.78 24.62 3.47
N LEU A 84 1.61 23.68 3.03
CA LEU A 84 1.76 22.37 3.67
C LEU A 84 2.47 22.50 5.01
N THR A 85 1.71 22.43 6.10
CA THR A 85 2.26 22.32 7.45
C THR A 85 3.02 20.99 7.61
N THR A 86 4.00 20.96 8.51
CA THR A 86 4.80 19.76 8.81
C THR A 86 3.98 18.48 9.04
N PRO A 87 2.88 18.47 9.82
CA PRO A 87 2.07 17.26 10.01
C PRO A 87 1.37 16.81 8.72
N ILE A 88 0.90 17.74 7.88
CA ILE A 88 0.27 17.38 6.60
C ILE A 88 1.30 16.74 5.67
N ARG A 89 2.52 17.29 5.61
CA ARG A 89 3.63 16.67 4.85
C ARG A 89 3.94 15.26 5.35
N ALA A 90 3.98 15.08 6.68
CA ALA A 90 4.21 13.78 7.31
C ALA A 90 3.18 12.75 6.86
N SER A 91 1.89 13.10 6.95
CA SER A 91 0.79 12.20 6.59
C SER A 91 0.76 11.87 5.10
N ILE A 92 1.05 12.84 4.22
CA ILE A 92 1.14 12.59 2.77
C ILE A 92 2.29 11.64 2.47
N LEU A 93 3.45 11.84 3.10
CA LEU A 93 4.62 11.01 2.92
C LEU A 93 4.36 9.58 3.43
N LEU A 94 3.72 9.44 4.59
CA LEU A 94 3.34 8.14 5.13
C LEU A 94 2.30 7.41 4.26
N ALA A 95 1.29 8.13 3.77
CA ALA A 95 0.33 7.58 2.80
C ALA A 95 1.03 7.10 1.52
N THR A 96 1.97 7.90 1.00
CA THR A 96 2.76 7.59 -0.19
C THR A 96 3.58 6.31 0.00
N VAL A 97 4.23 6.15 1.17
CA VAL A 97 4.97 4.94 1.52
C VAL A 97 4.03 3.73 1.58
N CYS A 98 2.86 3.85 2.22
CA CYS A 98 1.88 2.77 2.25
C CYS A 98 1.41 2.35 0.84
N PHE A 99 1.15 3.30 -0.06
CA PHE A 99 0.78 2.96 -1.44
C PHE A 99 1.94 2.31 -2.21
N LEU A 100 3.17 2.74 -1.97
CA LEU A 100 4.34 2.14 -2.59
C LEU A 100 4.51 0.67 -2.15
N GLU A 101 4.41 0.40 -0.85
CA GLU A 101 4.44 -0.96 -0.29
C GLU A 101 3.31 -1.82 -0.84
N SER A 102 2.09 -1.28 -0.87
CA SER A 102 0.94 -1.92 -1.49
C SER A 102 1.24 -2.37 -2.93
N ALA A 103 1.75 -1.47 -3.77
CA ALA A 103 2.10 -1.80 -5.15
C ALA A 103 3.19 -2.88 -5.24
N LEU A 104 4.21 -2.80 -4.38
CA LEU A 104 5.29 -3.78 -4.32
C LEU A 104 4.76 -5.19 -4.01
N TYR A 105 3.93 -5.35 -2.97
CA TYR A 105 3.38 -6.65 -2.60
C TYR A 105 2.45 -7.24 -3.67
N ALA A 106 1.65 -6.41 -4.35
CA ALA A 106 0.84 -6.87 -5.47
C ALA A 106 1.69 -7.38 -6.64
N VAL A 107 2.77 -6.67 -6.99
CA VAL A 107 3.70 -7.11 -8.05
C VAL A 107 4.40 -8.41 -7.65
N LEU A 108 4.87 -8.53 -6.41
CA LEU A 108 5.48 -9.77 -5.89
C LEU A 108 4.52 -10.95 -5.87
N TRP A 109 3.23 -10.70 -5.60
CA TRP A 109 2.18 -11.72 -5.68
C TRP A 109 1.97 -12.17 -7.13
N ARG A 110 1.80 -11.22 -8.07
CA ARG A 110 1.63 -11.49 -9.51
C ARG A 110 2.79 -12.28 -10.11
N MET A 111 4.03 -11.92 -9.78
CA MET A 111 5.20 -12.67 -10.26
C MET A 111 5.19 -14.13 -9.81
N ARG A 112 4.69 -14.43 -8.61
CA ARG A 112 4.57 -15.83 -8.15
C ARG A 112 3.40 -16.56 -8.78
N ILE A 113 2.28 -15.90 -8.99
CA ILE A 113 1.16 -16.48 -9.76
C ILE A 113 1.64 -16.87 -11.16
N ALA A 114 2.42 -16.01 -11.82
CA ALA A 114 3.00 -16.31 -13.12
C ALA A 114 3.96 -17.51 -13.07
N GLU A 115 4.80 -17.61 -12.03
CA GLU A 115 5.66 -18.78 -11.81
C GLU A 115 4.86 -20.07 -11.61
N LEU A 116 3.77 -20.03 -10.83
CA LEU A 116 2.88 -21.18 -10.64
C LEU A 116 2.18 -21.58 -11.94
N TRP A 117 1.80 -20.61 -12.77
CA TRP A 117 1.17 -20.85 -14.06
C TRP A 117 2.13 -21.51 -15.04
N ILE A 118 3.37 -21.03 -15.15
CA ILE A 118 4.38 -21.58 -16.06
C ILE A 118 4.73 -23.03 -15.72
N ASN A 119 4.67 -23.40 -14.44
CA ASN A 119 5.01 -24.74 -13.96
C ASN A 119 3.77 -25.65 -13.74
N ASP A 120 2.58 -25.27 -14.20
CA ASP A 120 1.32 -26.01 -14.04
C ASP A 120 0.96 -26.36 -12.57
N CYS A 121 1.41 -25.56 -11.62
CA CYS A 121 1.27 -25.76 -10.18
C CYS A 121 0.26 -24.81 -9.53
N LEU A 122 -0.83 -24.51 -10.23
CA LEU A 122 -1.84 -23.54 -9.79
C LEU A 122 -2.56 -23.93 -8.48
N ALA A 123 -2.52 -25.21 -8.08
CA ALA A 123 -3.04 -25.66 -6.78
C ALA A 123 -2.29 -25.03 -5.58
N LEU A 124 -1.04 -24.60 -5.76
CA LEU A 124 -0.27 -23.90 -4.73
C LEU A 124 -0.70 -22.43 -4.54
N VAL A 125 -1.77 -21.98 -5.22
CA VAL A 125 -2.34 -20.64 -5.00
C VAL A 125 -2.86 -20.45 -3.57
N GLU A 126 -3.29 -21.53 -2.93
CA GLU A 126 -3.79 -21.54 -1.55
C GLU A 126 -2.66 -21.48 -0.51
N GLU A 127 -1.39 -21.54 -0.94
CA GLU A 127 -0.26 -21.51 -0.03
C GLU A 127 -0.29 -20.22 0.82
N PRO A 128 -0.20 -20.33 2.17
CA PRO A 128 -0.35 -19.18 3.07
C PRO A 128 0.61 -18.04 2.75
N ARG A 129 1.80 -18.36 2.21
CA ARG A 129 2.80 -17.36 1.83
C ARG A 129 2.36 -16.49 0.65
N LEU A 130 1.65 -17.08 -0.31
CA LEU A 130 1.10 -16.36 -1.43
C LEU A 130 -0.08 -15.49 -0.97
N GLN A 131 -0.99 -16.06 -0.18
CA GLN A 131 -2.09 -15.32 0.41
C GLN A 131 -1.61 -14.16 1.29
N TYR A 132 -0.53 -14.34 2.05
CA TYR A 132 0.04 -13.28 2.89
C TYR A 132 0.46 -12.06 2.09
N ARG A 133 1.09 -12.24 0.92
CA ARG A 133 1.48 -11.11 0.05
C ARG A 133 0.26 -10.36 -0.47
N PHE A 134 -0.79 -11.08 -0.84
CA PHE A 134 -2.05 -10.48 -1.24
C PHE A 134 -2.66 -9.69 -0.07
N MET A 135 -2.75 -10.28 1.13
CA MET A 135 -3.28 -9.59 2.32
C MET A 135 -2.44 -8.37 2.71
N ALA A 136 -1.11 -8.45 2.61
CA ALA A 136 -0.21 -7.32 2.86
C ALA A 136 -0.48 -6.17 1.87
N HIS A 137 -0.66 -6.48 0.57
CA HIS A 137 -1.06 -5.49 -0.43
C HIS A 137 -2.34 -4.74 0.00
N PHE A 138 -3.41 -5.46 0.36
CA PHE A 138 -4.65 -4.82 0.83
C PHE A 138 -4.48 -4.04 2.12
N GLY A 139 -3.75 -4.58 3.09
CA GLY A 139 -3.51 -3.92 4.37
C GLY A 139 -2.82 -2.58 4.19
N PHE A 140 -1.75 -2.53 3.39
CA PHE A 140 -1.05 -1.28 3.08
C PHE A 140 -1.88 -0.33 2.24
N PHE A 141 -2.67 -0.83 1.29
CA PHE A 141 -3.58 0.00 0.49
C PHE A 141 -4.63 0.70 1.38
N LEU A 142 -5.27 -0.05 2.28
CA LEU A 142 -6.25 0.48 3.23
C LEU A 142 -5.61 1.45 4.23
N ALA A 143 -4.40 1.16 4.71
CA ALA A 143 -3.67 2.08 5.58
C ALA A 143 -3.38 3.41 4.85
N GLY A 144 -2.94 3.36 3.60
CA GLY A 144 -2.72 4.54 2.75
C GLY A 144 -4.00 5.35 2.54
N LEU A 145 -5.12 4.68 2.27
CA LEU A 145 -6.44 5.32 2.18
C LEU A 145 -6.86 5.95 3.50
N GLY A 146 -6.60 5.31 4.63
CA GLY A 146 -6.88 5.84 5.97
C GLY A 146 -6.14 7.16 6.21
N PHE A 147 -4.86 7.23 5.86
CA PHE A 147 -4.08 8.48 5.97
C PHE A 147 -4.59 9.58 5.04
N LEU A 148 -4.98 9.25 3.81
CA LEU A 148 -5.60 10.21 2.90
C LEU A 148 -6.96 10.70 3.39
N ALA A 149 -7.83 9.80 3.88
CA ALA A 149 -9.14 10.16 4.41
C ALA A 149 -9.01 11.08 5.63
N PHE A 150 -8.08 10.76 6.53
CA PHE A 150 -7.77 11.62 7.68
C PHE A 150 -7.32 13.02 7.25
N LEU A 151 -6.48 13.12 6.22
CA LEU A 151 -6.04 14.39 5.65
C LEU A 151 -7.20 15.21 5.07
N VAL A 152 -8.09 14.57 4.29
CA VAL A 152 -9.26 15.21 3.69
C VAL A 152 -10.21 15.74 4.76
N VAL A 153 -10.52 14.93 5.78
CA VAL A 153 -11.38 15.33 6.90
C VAL A 153 -10.75 16.48 7.68
N SER A 154 -9.45 16.40 7.98
CA SER A 154 -8.73 17.47 8.69
C SER A 154 -8.76 18.78 7.91
N ALA A 155 -8.59 18.73 6.59
CA ALA A 155 -8.67 19.90 5.72
C ALA A 155 -10.10 20.49 5.69
N ALA A 156 -11.13 19.64 5.56
CA ALA A 156 -12.53 20.06 5.54
C ALA A 156 -12.96 20.75 6.86
N LEU A 157 -12.53 20.21 8.00
CA LEU A 157 -12.79 20.80 9.33
C LEU A 157 -12.04 22.12 9.54
N THR A 158 -10.89 22.31 8.89
CA THR A 158 -10.12 23.56 8.97
C THR A 158 -10.75 24.64 8.08
N ALA A 159 -11.22 24.28 6.89
CA ALA A 159 -11.84 25.20 5.94
C ALA A 159 -13.21 25.73 6.40
N SER A 160 -13.91 24.98 7.27
CA SER A 160 -15.25 25.32 7.76
C SER A 160 -15.25 26.23 8.98
N LYS A 161 -14.09 26.70 9.48
CA LYS A 161 -14.01 27.69 10.56
C LYS A 161 -14.04 29.11 9.96
N PRO A 162 -15.18 29.82 9.95
CA PRO A 162 -15.22 31.20 9.49
C PRO A 162 -14.54 32.07 10.54
N ALA A 163 -13.94 33.18 10.10
CA ALA A 163 -13.47 34.22 10.99
C ALA A 163 -14.65 34.81 11.79
N GLN A 164 -14.90 34.28 12.99
CA GLN A 164 -15.62 35.01 14.03
C GLN A 164 -14.62 35.95 14.68
N GLY A 165 -14.74 37.24 14.38
CA GLY A 165 -13.92 38.28 15.02
C GLY A 165 -13.72 39.50 14.12
N GLY A 166 -14.82 40.16 13.78
CA GLY A 166 -14.83 41.43 13.05
C GLY A 166 -16.05 42.25 13.38
N GLU A 167 -16.38 42.36 14.68
CA GLU A 167 -17.27 43.37 15.22
C GLU A 167 -16.50 44.15 16.29
N SER A 168 -16.06 45.36 15.91
CA SER A 168 -16.15 46.63 16.65
C SER A 168 -15.15 47.62 16.07
#